data_AF-A0A4D4KRR1-F1
#
_entry.id   AF-A0A4D4KRR1-F1
#
_cell.length_a   1.000
_cell.length_b   1.000
_cell.length_c   1.000
_cell.angle_alpha   90.00
_cell.angle_beta   90.00
_cell.angle_gamma   90.00
#
_symmetry.space_group_name_H-M   'P 1'
#
loop_
_entity.id
_entity.type
_entity.pdbx_description
1 polymer ?
#
loop_
_entity_poly.entity_id
_entity_poly.type
_entity_poly.pdbx_seq_one_letter_code
_entity_poly.pdbx_strand_id
1 'polypeptide(L)'
;MDNRPAFGLNFDPSHFVWQDLDPVGFLYDFRDRIYHVDCKEARKRLDGRNGRLGSHLPWGDPRRGWDFVSAGHGDVPWEDVFRMLRSIRCDGPISVEWEDVGMDRLVGAPQALAHLKRFDFDPPSASFDAAFGGSDN
;
A
#
# COMPACT_ATOMS: atom_id res chain seq x y z
N MET A 1 -26.97 8.31 7.60
CA MET A 1 -25.57 8.10 8.06
C MET A 1 -24.86 9.40 7.74
N ASP A 2 -24.86 10.32 8.69
CA ASP A 2 -24.76 11.76 8.39
C ASP A 2 -23.29 12.23 8.47
N ASN A 3 -22.42 11.59 7.69
CA ASN A 3 -20.97 11.85 7.67
C ASN A 3 -20.31 11.80 9.08
N ARG A 4 -20.74 10.85 9.91
CA ARG A 4 -20.28 10.73 11.31
C ARG A 4 -18.77 10.43 11.40
N PRO A 5 -18.00 11.13 12.26
CA PRO A 5 -16.56 10.89 12.43
C PRO A 5 -16.25 9.56 13.13
N ALA A 6 -17.24 8.86 13.70
CA ALA A 6 -17.02 7.54 14.27
C ALA A 6 -16.78 6.43 13.22
N PHE A 7 -16.98 6.71 11.93
CA PHE A 7 -16.84 5.75 10.84
C PHE A 7 -15.72 6.17 9.89
N GLY A 8 -14.56 5.54 10.04
CA GLY A 8 -13.42 5.72 9.13
C GLY A 8 -13.11 4.45 8.35
N LEU A 9 -11.93 4.47 7.75
CA LEU A 9 -11.45 3.49 6.79
C LEU A 9 -10.09 2.97 7.26
N ASN A 10 -9.95 1.64 7.26
CA ASN A 10 -8.64 1.01 7.26
C ASN A 10 -8.17 0.92 5.80
N PHE A 11 -7.06 1.55 5.49
CA PHE A 11 -6.51 1.53 4.14
C PHE A 11 -5.62 0.29 3.97
N ASP A 12 -6.00 -0.56 3.02
CA ASP A 12 -5.24 -1.72 2.55
C ASP A 12 -5.23 -1.69 1.01
N PRO A 13 -4.05 -1.56 0.36
CA PRO A 13 -3.96 -1.43 -1.09
C PRO A 13 -4.02 -2.77 -1.85
N SER A 14 -4.01 -3.93 -1.18
CA SER A 14 -3.91 -5.25 -1.85
C SER A 14 -5.03 -5.49 -2.87
N HIS A 15 -6.27 -5.13 -2.52
CA HIS A 15 -7.41 -5.35 -3.41
C HIS A 15 -7.54 -4.30 -4.51
N PHE A 16 -6.94 -3.12 -4.33
CA PHE A 16 -6.91 -2.07 -5.36
C PHE A 16 -6.20 -2.58 -6.61
N VAL A 17 -5.19 -3.45 -6.45
CA VAL A 17 -4.39 -4.02 -7.53
C VAL A 17 -5.23 -4.74 -8.58
N TRP A 18 -6.08 -5.69 -8.18
CA TRP A 18 -6.88 -6.48 -9.14
C TRP A 18 -8.14 -5.74 -9.61
N GLN A 19 -8.53 -4.66 -8.93
CA GLN A 19 -9.63 -3.80 -9.34
C GLN A 19 -9.19 -2.67 -10.27
N ASP A 20 -7.88 -2.49 -10.48
CA ASP A 20 -7.28 -1.32 -11.14
C ASP A 20 -7.75 0.01 -10.52
N LEU A 21 -7.90 0.03 -9.19
CA LEU A 21 -8.16 1.26 -8.45
C LEU A 21 -6.83 1.96 -8.15
N ASP A 22 -6.85 3.29 -8.17
CA ASP A 22 -5.72 4.09 -7.71
C ASP A 22 -5.74 4.21 -6.17
N PRO A 23 -4.81 3.54 -5.45
CA PRO A 23 -4.76 3.65 -4.00
C PRO A 23 -4.31 5.04 -3.52
N VAL A 24 -3.56 5.78 -4.34
CA VAL A 24 -2.99 7.09 -3.99
C VAL A 24 -4.07 8.16 -4.06
N GLY A 25 -4.84 8.19 -5.14
CA GLY A 25 -6.03 9.03 -5.26
C GLY A 25 -7.05 8.76 -4.15
N PHE A 26 -7.28 7.48 -3.81
CA PHE A 26 -8.15 7.11 -2.69
C PHE A 26 -7.67 7.70 -1.36
N LEU A 27 -6.38 7.58 -1.05
CA LEU A 27 -5.80 8.20 0.16
C LEU A 27 -6.03 9.71 0.19
N TYR A 28 -5.87 10.39 -0.96
CA TYR A 28 -6.08 11.83 -1.04
C TYR A 28 -7.56 12.21 -0.84
N ASP A 29 -8.47 11.58 -1.57
CA ASP A 29 -9.90 11.92 -1.57
C ASP A 29 -10.56 11.60 -0.22
N PHE A 30 -10.12 10.53 0.45
CA PHE A 30 -10.65 10.07 1.73
C PHE A 30 -9.74 10.37 2.93
N ARG A 31 -8.76 11.27 2.78
CA ARG A 31 -7.76 11.62 3.81
C ARG A 31 -8.32 11.88 5.21
N ASP A 32 -9.50 12.52 5.31
CA ASP A 32 -10.14 12.86 6.59
C ASP A 32 -10.77 11.64 7.30
N ARG A 33 -10.67 10.45 6.68
CA ARG A 33 -11.28 9.20 7.12
C ARG A 33 -10.31 8.02 7.15
N ILE A 34 -9.03 8.20 6.80
CA ILE A 34 -8.03 7.14 6.92
C ILE A 34 -7.63 7.04 8.40
N TYR A 35 -8.11 6.02 9.09
CA TYR A 35 -7.88 5.84 10.54
C TYR A 35 -6.81 4.80 10.85
N HIS A 36 -6.50 3.94 9.88
CA HIS A 36 -5.50 2.90 10.00
C HIS A 36 -4.95 2.54 8.62
N VAL A 37 -3.75 1.96 8.60
CA VAL A 37 -3.06 1.49 7.39
C VAL A 37 -2.52 0.09 7.64
N ASP A 38 -2.89 -0.85 6.77
CA ASP A 38 -2.30 -2.17 6.69
C ASP A 38 -1.58 -2.35 5.36
N CYS A 39 -0.26 -2.51 5.42
CA CYS A 39 0.55 -2.86 4.27
C CYS A 39 0.36 -4.34 3.92
N LYS A 40 -0.55 -4.60 3.00
CA LYS A 40 -0.76 -5.91 2.38
C LYS A 40 -0.50 -5.84 0.88
N GLU A 41 0.15 -6.86 0.34
CA GLU A 41 0.66 -6.88 -1.02
C GLU A 41 -0.09 -7.89 -1.88
N ALA A 42 -0.27 -7.57 -3.17
CA ALA A 42 -0.90 -8.45 -4.14
C ALA A 42 -0.17 -8.39 -5.48
N ARG A 43 -0.17 -9.51 -6.21
CA ARG A 43 0.47 -9.63 -7.52
C ARG A 43 -0.50 -10.19 -8.55
N LYS A 44 -0.60 -9.55 -9.71
CA LYS A 44 -1.33 -10.05 -10.88
C LYS A 44 -0.48 -11.00 -11.71
N ARG A 45 -1.14 -12.02 -12.27
CA ARG A 45 -0.64 -12.89 -13.33
C ARG A 45 -1.76 -13.17 -14.33
N LEU A 46 -2.07 -12.16 -15.14
CA LEU A 46 -3.12 -12.23 -16.16
C LEU A 46 -2.51 -12.65 -17.50
N ASP A 47 -2.73 -13.91 -17.88
CA ASP A 47 -2.15 -14.54 -19.08
C ASP A 47 -3.17 -14.80 -20.21
N GLY A 48 -4.32 -14.14 -20.13
CA GLY A 48 -5.46 -14.33 -21.06
C GLY A 48 -6.36 -15.52 -20.70
N ARG A 49 -5.91 -16.44 -19.83
CA ARG A 49 -6.76 -17.52 -19.27
C ARG A 49 -7.16 -17.20 -17.84
N ASN A 50 -6.21 -16.72 -17.04
CA ASN A 50 -6.44 -16.36 -15.66
C ASN A 50 -7.29 -15.08 -15.58
N GLY A 51 -8.41 -15.14 -14.87
CA GLY A 51 -9.35 -14.01 -14.71
C GLY A 51 -9.17 -13.25 -13.39
N ARG A 52 -9.62 -11.99 -13.38
CA ARG A 52 -9.60 -11.10 -12.20
C ARG A 52 -10.37 -11.64 -10.99
N LEU A 53 -11.41 -12.44 -11.22
CA LEU A 53 -12.23 -13.01 -10.14
C LEU A 53 -11.56 -14.19 -9.41
N GLY A 54 -10.39 -14.67 -9.86
CA GLY A 54 -9.68 -15.79 -9.22
C GLY A 54 -10.36 -17.16 -9.38
N SER A 55 -11.50 -17.24 -10.06
CA SER A 55 -12.18 -18.48 -10.47
C SER A 55 -12.54 -19.44 -9.33
N HIS A 56 -12.80 -18.92 -8.12
CA HIS A 56 -13.04 -19.71 -6.90
C HIS A 56 -11.90 -20.69 -6.56
N LEU A 57 -10.70 -20.46 -7.08
CA LEU A 57 -9.54 -21.29 -6.80
C LEU A 57 -8.96 -20.95 -5.43
N PRO A 58 -8.33 -21.91 -4.73
CA PRO A 58 -7.62 -21.62 -3.48
C PRO A 58 -6.43 -20.68 -3.73
N TRP A 59 -6.03 -19.93 -2.71
CA TRP A 59 -4.78 -19.15 -2.75
C TRP A 59 -3.60 -20.07 -3.08
N GLY A 60 -2.67 -19.58 -3.90
CA GLY A 60 -1.47 -20.28 -4.34
C GLY A 60 -1.69 -21.14 -5.59
N ASP A 61 -2.94 -21.32 -6.02
CA ASP A 61 -3.20 -21.94 -7.31
C ASP A 61 -2.68 -21.01 -8.42
N PRO A 62 -1.70 -21.45 -9.23
CA PRO A 62 -1.10 -20.59 -10.22
C PRO A 62 -2.11 -20.10 -11.27
N ARG A 63 -3.27 -20.74 -11.42
CA ARG A 63 -4.33 -20.35 -12.37
C ARG A 63 -5.17 -19.15 -11.90
N ARG A 64 -4.90 -18.58 -10.72
CA ARG A 64 -5.51 -17.32 -10.30
C ARG A 64 -4.94 -16.15 -11.10
N GLY A 65 -5.79 -15.17 -11.40
CA GLY A 65 -5.38 -13.92 -12.05
C GLY A 65 -4.55 -13.00 -11.15
N TRP A 66 -4.62 -13.21 -9.84
CA TRP A 66 -3.83 -12.53 -8.84
C TRP A 66 -3.82 -13.33 -7.53
N ASP A 67 -2.83 -13.07 -6.69
CA ASP A 67 -2.68 -13.69 -5.37
C ASP A 67 -2.04 -12.72 -4.37
N PHE A 68 -2.16 -13.02 -3.08
CA PHE A 68 -1.41 -12.30 -2.04
C PHE A 68 0.02 -12.84 -2.00
N VAL A 69 0.97 -11.91 -1.87
CA VAL A 69 2.40 -12.23 -1.80
C VAL A 69 3.07 -11.36 -0.75
N SER A 70 4.26 -11.76 -0.28
CA SER A 70 5.02 -10.97 0.69
C SER A 70 5.41 -9.62 0.11
N ALA A 71 5.31 -8.53 0.90
CA ALA A 71 5.57 -7.16 0.44
C ALA A 71 6.90 -7.03 -0.31
N GLY A 72 6.83 -6.41 -1.49
CA GLY A 72 7.95 -6.28 -2.42
C GLY A 72 8.03 -7.31 -3.53
N HIS A 73 7.10 -8.26 -3.55
CA HIS A 73 6.96 -9.25 -4.62
C HIS A 73 5.73 -9.01 -5.51
N GLY A 74 4.95 -7.96 -5.22
CA GLY A 74 3.70 -7.66 -5.90
C GLY A 74 3.72 -6.35 -6.68
N ASP A 75 2.53 -5.81 -6.88
CA ASP A 75 2.25 -4.70 -7.79
C ASP A 75 1.75 -3.44 -7.05
N VAL A 76 1.71 -3.41 -5.72
CA VAL A 76 1.32 -2.20 -4.98
C VAL A 76 2.39 -1.10 -5.16
N PRO A 77 2.01 0.15 -5.51
CA PRO A 77 2.95 1.25 -5.71
C PRO A 77 3.39 1.87 -4.37
N TRP A 78 4.21 1.15 -3.61
CA TRP A 78 4.59 1.53 -2.23
C TRP A 78 5.25 2.92 -2.12
N GLU A 79 6.09 3.31 -3.08
CA GLU A 79 6.74 4.64 -3.07
C GLU A 79 5.68 5.77 -3.04
N ASP A 80 4.69 5.70 -3.92
CA ASP A 80 3.63 6.72 -4.00
C ASP A 80 2.69 6.65 -2.80
N VAL A 81 2.37 5.44 -2.33
CA VAL A 81 1.55 5.23 -1.13
C VAL A 81 2.19 5.88 0.09
N PHE A 82 3.46 5.60 0.39
CA PHE A 82 4.14 6.17 1.57
C PHE A 82 4.33 7.69 1.46
N ARG A 83 4.58 8.22 0.26
CA ARG A 83 4.61 9.67 0.01
C ARG A 83 3.25 10.32 0.25
N MET A 84 2.17 9.66 -0.15
CA MET A 84 0.82 10.16 0.06
C MET A 84 0.42 10.11 1.53
N LEU A 85 0.69 9.01 2.24
CA LEU A 85 0.45 8.91 3.69
C LEU A 85 1.08 10.07 4.46
N ARG A 86 2.30 10.46 4.08
CA ARG A 86 2.97 11.65 4.63
C ARG A 86 2.28 12.95 4.22
N SER A 87 1.89 13.07 2.96
CA SER A 87 1.20 14.26 2.44
C SER A 87 -0.14 14.52 3.15
N ILE A 88 -0.87 13.46 3.50
CA ILE A 88 -2.14 13.54 4.24
C ILE A 88 -1.98 13.55 5.76
N ARG A 89 -0.73 13.48 6.27
CA ARG A 89 -0.40 13.49 7.71
C ARG A 89 -1.07 12.35 8.48
N CYS A 90 -0.98 11.13 7.95
CA CYS A 90 -1.42 9.95 8.66
C CYS A 90 -0.40 9.59 9.76
N ASP A 91 -0.68 10.01 11.00
CA ASP A 91 0.24 9.85 12.15
C ASP A 91 0.06 8.52 12.92
N GLY A 92 -0.88 7.67 12.50
CA GLY A 92 -1.10 6.35 13.09
C GLY A 92 -0.01 5.33 12.73
N PRO A 93 0.00 4.14 13.39
CA PRO A 93 0.92 3.08 13.02
C PRO A 93 0.67 2.61 11.59
N ILE A 94 1.76 2.24 10.90
CA ILE A 94 1.72 1.48 9.65
C ILE A 94 1.89 0.01 10.00
N SER A 95 0.80 -0.74 9.94
CA SER A 95 0.78 -2.18 10.23
C SER A 95 1.21 -2.98 8.99
N VAL A 96 1.70 -4.20 9.20
CA VAL A 96 2.04 -5.14 8.12
C VAL A 96 1.16 -6.37 8.28
N GLU A 97 0.19 -6.54 7.37
CA GLU A 97 -0.60 -7.75 7.27
C GLU A 97 0.11 -8.73 6.34
N TRP A 98 0.87 -9.65 6.91
CA TRP A 98 1.64 -10.62 6.12
C TRP A 98 0.75 -11.79 5.67
N GLU A 99 0.64 -11.99 4.34
CA GLU A 99 -0.03 -13.13 3.72
C GLU A 99 0.70 -13.53 2.42
N ASP A 100 1.23 -14.75 2.38
CA ASP A 100 1.81 -15.36 1.19
C ASP A 100 1.79 -16.88 1.37
N VAL A 101 1.04 -17.60 0.54
CA VAL A 101 0.94 -19.07 0.62
C VAL A 101 2.14 -19.79 0.00
N GLY A 102 2.94 -19.08 -0.81
CA GLY A 102 4.17 -19.59 -1.42
C GLY A 102 5.42 -19.40 -0.56
N MET A 103 5.31 -18.79 0.62
CA MET A 103 6.44 -18.44 1.48
C MET A 103 6.17 -18.82 2.94
N ASP A 104 7.20 -19.16 3.71
CA ASP A 104 7.05 -19.32 5.17
C ASP A 104 6.98 -17.95 5.85
N ARG A 105 6.03 -17.77 6.77
CA ARG A 105 5.80 -16.52 7.51
C ARG A 105 7.02 -16.06 8.30
N LEU A 106 7.82 -16.97 8.84
CA LEU A 106 9.00 -16.63 9.63
C LEU A 106 10.15 -16.09 8.76
N VAL A 107 10.09 -16.35 7.45
CA VAL A 107 10.98 -15.78 6.45
C VAL A 107 10.39 -14.49 5.88
N GLY A 108 9.11 -14.55 5.48
CA GLY A 108 8.46 -13.47 4.76
C GLY A 108 8.18 -12.24 5.61
N ALA A 109 7.68 -12.39 6.84
CA ALA A 109 7.32 -11.25 7.69
C ALA A 109 8.50 -10.29 7.98
N PRO A 110 9.70 -10.76 8.41
CA PRO A 110 10.83 -9.87 8.60
C PRO A 110 11.33 -9.25 7.29
N GLN A 111 11.26 -9.97 6.16
CA GLN A 111 11.62 -9.44 4.84
C GLN A 111 10.66 -8.35 4.37
N ALA A 112 9.36 -8.55 4.55
CA ALA A 112 8.32 -7.57 4.22
C ALA A 112 8.51 -6.29 5.02
N LEU A 113 8.76 -6.39 6.34
CA LEU A 113 9.06 -5.23 7.17
C LEU A 113 10.31 -4.49 6.69
N ALA A 114 11.40 -5.22 6.42
CA ALA A 114 12.63 -4.64 5.91
C ALA A 114 12.44 -3.98 4.53
N HIS A 115 11.57 -4.54 3.69
CA HIS A 115 11.22 -3.97 2.39
C HIS A 115 10.44 -2.66 2.54
N LEU A 116 9.35 -2.68 3.30
CA LEU A 116 8.45 -1.53 3.48
C LEU A 116 9.15 -0.35 4.17
N LYS A 117 10.06 -0.63 5.12
CA LYS A 117 10.88 0.41 5.78
C LYS A 117 11.74 1.23 4.82
N ARG A 118 12.01 0.75 3.61
CA ARG A 118 12.77 1.55 2.62
C ARG A 118 11.96 2.69 2.03
N PHE A 119 10.65 2.70 2.19
CA PHE A 119 9.75 3.78 1.75
C PHE A 119 9.37 4.73 2.90
N ASP A 120 9.72 4.38 4.13
CA ASP A 120 9.50 5.19 5.31
C ASP A 120 10.69 6.12 5.56
N PHE A 121 10.71 7.24 4.84
CA PHE A 121 11.78 8.24 4.94
C PHE A 121 11.48 9.27 6.03
N ASP A 122 12.52 9.87 6.62
CA ASP A 122 12.32 11.06 7.45
C ASP A 122 11.85 12.24 6.59
N PRO A 123 10.92 13.09 7.11
CA PRO A 123 10.57 14.32 6.41
C PRO A 123 11.77 15.27 6.38
N PRO A 124 11.95 16.07 5.32
CA PRO A 124 13.01 17.08 5.29
C PRO A 124 12.75 18.14 6.36
N SER A 125 13.81 18.65 6.99
CA SER A 125 13.73 19.69 8.02
C SER A 125 13.46 21.10 7.47
N ALA A 126 13.59 21.29 6.15
CA ALA A 126 13.31 22.53 5.45
C ALA A 126 12.68 22.21 4.07
N SER A 127 11.96 23.17 3.49
CA SER A 127 11.53 23.02 2.09
C SER A 127 12.75 23.04 1.17
N PHE A 128 12.66 22.29 0.07
CA PHE A 128 13.71 22.25 -0.94
C PHE A 128 14.03 23.66 -1.47
N ASP A 129 13.00 24.45 -1.80
CA ASP A 129 13.18 25.80 -2.33
C ASP A 129 13.83 26.76 -1.33
N ALA A 130 13.61 26.59 -0.03
CA ALA A 130 14.25 27.41 0.99
C ALA A 130 15.77 27.21 1.06
N ALA A 131 16.29 26.07 0.61
CA ALA A 131 17.73 25.80 0.55
C ALA A 131 18.44 26.60 -0.56
N PHE A 132 17.68 27.11 -1.54
CA PHE A 132 18.21 27.84 -2.70
C PHE A 132 17.71 29.29 -2.78
N GLY A 133 16.80 29.70 -1.90
CA GLY A 133 16.37 31.09 -1.73
C GLY A 133 17.43 31.94 -1.02
N GLY A 134 18.61 32.08 -1.62
CA GLY A 134 19.57 33.13 -1.29
C GLY A 134 19.11 34.45 -1.91
N SER A 135 19.24 35.52 -1.14
CA SER A 135 18.87 36.90 -1.49
C SER A 135 19.46 37.38 -2.82
N ASP A 136 18.61 37.60 -3.82
CA ASP A 136 18.90 38.55 -4.89
C ASP A 136 18.80 39.97 -4.31
N ASN A 137 19.84 40.75 -4.60
CA ASN A 137 20.14 42.11 -4.13
C ASN A 137 19.31 43.17 -4.85
#